data_AF-A0A7W1NQ58-F1
#
_entry.id   AF-A0A7W1NQ58-F1
#
_cell.length_a   1.000
_cell.length_b   1.000
_cell.length_c   1.000
_cell.angle_alpha   90.00
_cell.angle_beta   90.00
_cell.angle_gamma   90.00
#
_symmetry.space_group_name_H-M   'P 1'
#
loop_
_entity.id
_entity.type
_entity.pdbx_description
1 polymer ?
#
loop_
_entity_poly.entity_id
_entity_poly.type
_entity_poly.pdbx_seq_one_letter_code
_entity_poly.pdbx_strand_id
1 'polypeptide(L)'
;MAALLCWLIPLGGHLSAQDELSPPDHLPDDQMLLLKTAANGVQIYVCGANVWDGPEYVWTLKGLDATLYDANGAKVGILYTVNVWEPTWKYVDGSKVVGQTVYGDSYLDYFSPRNPLLKAESNTGYGLLSGVDYVERIGNTRHLRLMSSCDKKHDGAEQRVDFTATYAFYTDASHWFDHISQVLSQLLKRLTSTVND
;
A
#
# COMPACT_ATOMS: atom_id res chain seq x y z
N MET A 1 -13.48 -12.84 65.17
CA MET A 1 -14.26 -11.72 64.60
C MET A 1 -13.28 -10.79 63.88
N ALA A 2 -13.55 -10.56 62.59
CA ALA A 2 -13.04 -9.52 61.67
C ALA A 2 -11.53 -9.18 61.62
N ALA A 3 -10.88 -9.50 60.50
CA ALA A 3 -9.73 -8.76 60.00
C ALA A 3 -9.92 -8.50 58.49
N LEU A 4 -9.98 -7.22 58.14
CA LEU A 4 -10.09 -6.67 56.79
C LEU A 4 -8.84 -6.99 55.97
N LEU A 5 -9.02 -7.54 54.77
CA LEU A 5 -7.97 -7.60 53.74
C LEU A 5 -8.37 -6.70 52.57
N CYS A 6 -7.71 -5.53 52.53
CA CYS A 6 -7.73 -4.57 51.45
C CYS A 6 -7.04 -5.20 50.23
N TRP A 7 -7.79 -5.58 49.21
CA TRP A 7 -7.21 -5.96 47.92
C TRP A 7 -7.08 -4.72 47.03
N LEU A 8 -5.86 -4.23 46.93
CA LEU A 8 -5.43 -3.29 45.89
C LEU A 8 -5.52 -4.01 44.53
N ILE A 9 -6.42 -3.55 43.67
CA ILE A 9 -6.42 -3.93 42.25
C ILE A 9 -5.29 -3.13 41.58
N PRO A 10 -4.30 -3.75 40.94
CA PRO A 10 -3.37 -3.02 40.11
C PRO A 10 -4.08 -2.60 38.81
N LEU A 11 -4.37 -1.30 38.71
CA LEU A 11 -4.63 -0.63 37.43
C LEU A 11 -3.33 -0.64 36.63
N GLY A 12 -3.16 -1.67 35.81
CA GLY A 12 -1.97 -1.87 34.98
C GLY A 12 -2.33 -2.45 33.62
N GLY A 13 -3.31 -1.85 32.93
CA GLY A 13 -3.47 -2.06 31.49
C GLY A 13 -2.35 -1.33 30.76
N HIS A 14 -1.18 -1.95 30.64
CA HIS A 14 -0.18 -1.54 29.66
C HIS A 14 -0.81 -1.74 28.27
N LEU A 15 -1.22 -0.65 27.63
CA LEU A 15 -1.35 -0.63 26.18
C LEU A 15 0.06 -0.91 25.64
N SER A 16 0.30 -2.14 25.18
CA SER A 16 1.59 -2.50 24.61
C SER A 16 1.72 -1.83 23.25
N ALA A 17 2.63 -0.88 23.13
CA ALA A 17 3.03 -0.24 21.87
C ALA A 17 3.90 -1.16 20.98
N GLN A 18 3.79 -2.49 21.15
CA GLN A 18 4.67 -3.47 20.48
C GLN A 18 4.17 -3.90 19.09
N ASP A 19 3.04 -3.39 18.61
CA ASP A 19 2.47 -3.79 17.32
C ASP A 19 3.10 -3.05 16.11
N GLU A 20 4.06 -2.15 16.34
CA GLU A 20 4.64 -1.31 15.28
C GLU A 20 5.96 -1.84 14.68
N LEU A 21 6.60 -2.86 15.29
CA LEU A 21 8.03 -3.12 15.07
C LEU A 21 8.41 -4.51 14.51
N SER A 22 7.47 -5.44 14.32
CA SER A 22 7.81 -6.73 13.70
C SER A 22 7.56 -6.64 12.18
N PRO A 23 8.55 -6.98 11.33
CA PRO A 23 8.31 -7.18 9.91
C PRO A 23 7.20 -8.22 9.69
N PRO A 24 6.42 -8.13 8.61
CA PRO A 24 5.41 -9.15 8.33
C PRO A 24 6.08 -10.53 8.23
N ASP A 25 5.46 -11.56 8.82
CA ASP A 25 6.01 -12.93 8.93
C ASP A 25 6.43 -13.58 7.59
N HIS A 26 6.01 -13.00 6.47
CA HIS A 26 6.25 -13.48 5.12
C HIS A 26 7.20 -12.59 4.31
N LEU A 27 7.74 -11.55 4.93
CA LEU A 27 8.81 -10.76 4.35
C LEU A 27 10.12 -11.55 4.43
N PRO A 28 10.92 -11.60 3.35
CA PRO A 28 12.26 -12.16 3.44
C PRO A 28 13.13 -11.43 4.47
N ASP A 29 14.01 -12.17 5.16
CA ASP A 29 14.81 -11.66 6.29
C ASP A 29 15.83 -10.57 5.92
N ASP A 30 16.19 -10.46 4.63
CA ASP A 30 17.13 -9.46 4.10
C ASP A 30 16.49 -8.09 3.84
N GLN A 31 15.17 -8.00 3.99
CA GLN A 31 14.41 -6.79 3.70
C GLN A 31 14.44 -5.82 4.87
N MET A 32 14.65 -4.55 4.56
CA MET A 32 14.56 -3.45 5.52
C MET A 32 13.49 -2.44 5.14
N LEU A 33 12.87 -1.86 6.17
CA LEU A 33 11.88 -0.80 5.99
C LEU A 33 12.55 0.43 5.38
N LEU A 34 12.10 0.82 4.18
CA LEU A 34 12.54 2.02 3.47
C LEU A 34 11.72 3.26 3.86
N LEU A 35 10.39 3.14 3.82
CA LEU A 35 9.47 4.21 4.22
C LEU A 35 8.09 3.66 4.58
N LYS A 36 7.33 4.45 5.33
CA LYS A 36 5.88 4.27 5.52
C LYS A 36 5.14 5.47 4.93
N THR A 37 4.00 5.22 4.31
CA THR A 37 3.09 6.29 3.84
C THR A 37 1.66 6.00 4.25
N ALA A 38 0.90 7.05 4.55
CA ALA A 38 -0.55 6.98 4.67
C ALA A 38 -1.18 7.27 3.30
N ALA A 39 -2.19 6.50 2.91
CA ALA A 39 -2.99 6.72 1.73
C ALA A 39 -4.39 7.20 2.14
N ASN A 40 -4.90 8.21 1.46
CA ASN A 40 -6.30 8.64 1.56
C ASN A 40 -6.85 8.79 0.14
N GLY A 41 -7.94 8.09 -0.16
CA GLY A 41 -8.51 8.07 -1.49
C GLY A 41 -9.79 7.27 -1.59
N VAL A 42 -10.04 6.74 -2.78
CA VAL A 42 -11.25 5.98 -3.09
C VAL A 42 -10.95 4.68 -3.83
N GLN A 43 -11.79 3.68 -3.58
CA GLN A 43 -12.01 2.57 -4.47
C GLN A 43 -13.13 2.94 -5.44
N ILE A 44 -12.93 2.66 -6.72
CA ILE A 44 -13.91 2.94 -7.77
C ILE A 44 -14.52 1.61 -8.17
N TYR A 45 -15.84 1.48 -8.01
CA TYR A 45 -16.63 0.33 -8.43
C TYR A 45 -17.50 0.70 -9.62
N VAL A 46 -17.73 -0.25 -10.53
CA VAL A 46 -18.66 -0.13 -11.65
C VAL A 46 -19.73 -1.22 -11.54
N CYS A 47 -20.98 -0.84 -11.76
CA CYS A 47 -22.09 -1.78 -11.80
C CYS A 47 -22.19 -2.36 -13.21
N GLY A 48 -22.32 -3.68 -13.31
CA GLY A 48 -22.48 -4.35 -14.59
C GLY A 48 -23.03 -5.76 -14.44
N ALA A 49 -23.41 -6.35 -15.58
CA ALA A 49 -23.85 -7.74 -15.60
C ALA A 49 -22.71 -8.66 -15.11
N ASN A 50 -23.06 -9.58 -14.23
CA ASN A 50 -22.16 -10.60 -13.75
C ASN A 50 -21.81 -11.52 -14.93
N VAL A 51 -20.54 -11.52 -15.33
CA VAL A 51 -20.05 -12.35 -16.44
C VAL A 51 -19.68 -13.77 -16.00
N TRP A 52 -19.71 -14.04 -14.69
CA TRP A 52 -19.29 -15.32 -14.10
C TRP A 52 -20.48 -16.14 -13.57
N ASP A 53 -21.44 -15.51 -12.86
CA ASP A 53 -22.56 -16.20 -12.19
C ASP A 53 -23.95 -15.63 -12.55
N GLY A 54 -24.37 -15.75 -13.81
CA GLY A 54 -25.78 -15.57 -14.21
C GLY A 54 -26.21 -14.11 -14.51
N PRO A 55 -27.53 -13.84 -14.64
CA PRO A 55 -28.05 -12.55 -15.14
C PRO A 55 -28.03 -11.42 -14.10
N GLU A 56 -27.41 -11.66 -12.94
CA GLU A 56 -27.38 -10.70 -11.84
C GLU A 56 -26.42 -9.55 -12.17
N TYR A 57 -26.66 -8.41 -11.54
CA TYR A 57 -25.82 -7.22 -11.68
C TYR A 57 -24.99 -7.07 -10.41
N VAL A 58 -23.68 -6.89 -10.57
CA VAL A 58 -22.73 -6.85 -9.45
C VAL A 58 -21.81 -5.64 -9.54
N TRP A 59 -21.50 -5.06 -8.38
CA TRP A 59 -20.46 -4.05 -8.26
C TRP A 59 -19.10 -4.73 -8.41
N THR A 60 -18.36 -4.37 -9.45
CA THR A 60 -17.00 -4.87 -9.70
C THR A 60 -16.00 -3.75 -9.49
N LEU A 61 -14.87 -4.04 -8.84
CA LEU A 61 -13.84 -3.04 -8.67
C LEU A 61 -13.24 -2.66 -10.02
N LYS A 62 -13.21 -1.36 -10.31
CA LYS A 62 -12.60 -0.75 -11.49
C LYS A 62 -11.20 -0.19 -11.21
N GLY A 63 -10.91 0.17 -9.97
CA GLY A 63 -9.58 0.62 -9.59
C GLY A 63 -9.50 1.42 -8.29
N LEU A 64 -8.36 2.05 -8.08
CA LEU A 64 -8.04 2.90 -6.94
C LEU A 64 -7.53 4.27 -7.39
N ASP A 65 -7.76 5.27 -6.55
CA ASP A 65 -7.20 6.61 -6.70
C ASP A 65 -7.00 7.23 -5.31
N ALA A 66 -5.75 7.45 -4.91
CA ALA A 66 -5.40 7.95 -3.59
C ALA A 66 -4.17 8.87 -3.60
N THR A 67 -4.14 9.79 -2.63
CA THR A 67 -2.95 10.59 -2.32
C THR A 67 -2.16 9.93 -1.20
N LEU A 68 -0.84 9.94 -1.32
CA LEU A 68 0.10 9.43 -0.31
C LEU A 68 0.66 10.58 0.54
N TYR A 69 0.79 10.33 1.83
CA TYR A 69 1.25 11.27 2.85
C TYR A 69 2.36 10.65 3.71
N ASP A 70 3.32 11.47 4.13
CA ASP A 70 4.33 11.08 5.12
C ASP A 70 3.79 11.19 6.56
N ALA A 71 4.63 10.88 7.54
CA ALA A 71 4.29 10.95 8.97
C ALA A 71 3.95 12.37 9.47
N ASN A 72 4.39 13.42 8.75
CA ASN A 72 4.08 14.81 9.07
C ASN A 72 2.79 15.29 8.36
N GLY A 73 2.14 14.43 7.57
CA GLY A 73 0.98 14.78 6.76
C GLY A 73 1.31 15.53 5.48
N ALA A 74 2.58 15.58 5.06
CA ALA A 74 2.97 16.17 3.79
C ALA A 74 2.62 15.22 2.64
N LYS A 75 2.10 15.76 1.53
CA LYS A 75 1.82 14.98 0.32
C LYS A 75 3.15 14.53 -0.31
N VAL A 76 3.32 13.22 -0.47
CA VAL A 76 4.55 12.60 -0.99
C VAL A 76 4.35 11.74 -2.22
N GLY A 77 3.10 11.52 -2.66
CA GLY A 77 2.86 10.74 -3.86
C GLY A 77 1.39 10.50 -4.15
N ILE A 78 1.16 9.53 -5.03
CA ILE A 78 -0.16 9.03 -5.41
C ILE A 78 -0.12 7.49 -5.51
N LEU A 79 -1.27 6.88 -5.26
CA LEU A 79 -1.54 5.46 -5.48
C LEU A 79 -2.71 5.35 -6.46
N TYR A 80 -2.53 4.57 -7.52
CA TYR A 80 -3.56 4.33 -8.52
C TYR A 80 -3.41 2.93 -9.13
N THR A 81 -4.38 2.52 -9.95
CA THR A 81 -4.33 1.26 -10.71
C THR A 81 -4.51 1.53 -12.19
N VAL A 82 -3.67 0.94 -13.03
CA VAL A 82 -3.92 0.85 -14.48
C VAL A 82 -4.60 -0.48 -14.79
N ASN A 83 -4.05 -1.57 -14.24
CA ASN A 83 -4.71 -2.86 -14.14
C ASN A 83 -5.21 -3.04 -12.71
N VAL A 84 -6.43 -3.55 -12.55
CA VAL A 84 -7.12 -3.66 -11.24
C VAL A 84 -6.37 -4.54 -10.23
N TRP A 85 -5.48 -5.42 -10.70
CA TRP A 85 -4.71 -6.35 -9.87
C TRP A 85 -3.30 -5.83 -9.51
N GLU A 86 -2.91 -4.69 -10.08
CA GLU A 86 -1.55 -4.14 -10.05
C GLU A 86 -1.59 -2.68 -9.54
N PRO A 87 -1.55 -2.46 -8.21
CA PRO A 87 -1.40 -1.12 -7.67
C PRO A 87 -0.07 -0.52 -8.07
N THR A 88 -0.11 0.76 -8.43
CA THR A 88 1.06 1.57 -8.70
C THR A 88 1.17 2.67 -7.66
N TRP A 89 2.29 2.70 -6.94
CA TRP A 89 2.68 3.83 -6.12
C TRP A 89 3.66 4.69 -6.89
N LYS A 90 3.39 5.98 -6.97
CA LYS A 90 4.27 6.98 -7.58
C LYS A 90 4.65 8.03 -6.54
N TYR A 91 5.94 8.23 -6.34
CA TYR A 91 6.47 9.24 -5.43
C TYR A 91 6.66 10.59 -6.12
N VAL A 92 6.81 11.65 -5.32
CA VAL A 92 6.99 13.05 -5.81
C VAL A 92 8.24 13.26 -6.67
N ASP A 93 9.27 12.44 -6.48
CA ASP A 93 10.48 12.45 -7.31
C ASP A 93 10.29 11.75 -8.69
N GLY A 94 9.10 11.21 -8.95
CA GLY A 94 8.73 10.55 -10.18
C GLY A 94 9.00 9.05 -10.22
N SER A 95 9.68 8.49 -9.22
CA SER A 95 9.87 7.04 -9.10
C SER A 95 8.54 6.31 -8.86
N LYS A 96 8.45 5.08 -9.34
CA LYS A 96 7.25 4.24 -9.21
C LYS A 96 7.60 2.80 -8.91
N VAL A 97 6.70 2.14 -8.19
CA VAL A 97 6.66 0.69 -8.04
C VAL A 97 5.26 0.19 -8.42
N VAL A 98 5.21 -0.89 -9.19
CA VAL A 98 4.01 -1.67 -9.47
C VAL A 98 4.09 -2.94 -8.63
N GLY A 99 3.07 -3.21 -7.83
CA GLY A 99 3.06 -4.37 -6.94
C GLY A 99 2.14 -5.49 -7.41
N GLN A 100 2.45 -6.72 -7.03
CA GLN A 100 1.61 -7.89 -7.20
C GLN A 100 1.46 -8.61 -5.86
N THR A 101 0.23 -8.94 -5.46
CA THR A 101 -0.01 -9.64 -4.17
C THR A 101 0.62 -11.03 -4.20
N VAL A 102 1.48 -11.33 -3.22
CA VAL A 102 2.16 -12.63 -3.06
C VAL A 102 1.80 -13.34 -1.76
N TYR A 103 1.25 -12.61 -0.79
CA TYR A 103 0.75 -13.17 0.46
C TYR A 103 -0.39 -12.33 1.02
N GLY A 104 -1.25 -12.97 1.82
CA GLY A 104 -2.45 -12.38 2.38
C GLY A 104 -3.65 -12.52 1.45
N ASP A 105 -4.74 -11.83 1.77
CA ASP A 105 -5.85 -11.70 0.82
C ASP A 105 -5.49 -10.70 -0.27
N SER A 106 -6.34 -10.58 -1.28
CA SER A 106 -6.14 -9.57 -2.31
C SER A 106 -5.92 -8.20 -1.69
N TYR A 107 -5.01 -7.41 -2.23
CA TYR A 107 -4.89 -5.99 -1.85
C TYR A 107 -6.15 -5.18 -2.16
N LEU A 108 -7.16 -5.78 -2.78
CA LEU A 108 -8.49 -5.20 -2.96
C LEU A 108 -9.44 -5.59 -1.83
N ASP A 109 -9.18 -6.69 -1.15
CA ASP A 109 -9.96 -7.12 0.01
C ASP A 109 -9.48 -6.37 1.23
N TYR A 110 -10.31 -5.42 1.59
CA TYR A 110 -10.04 -4.39 2.54
C TYR A 110 -10.78 -4.64 3.87
N PHE A 111 -11.60 -5.70 3.91
CA PHE A 111 -12.16 -6.30 5.12
C PHE A 111 -11.36 -7.52 5.55
N SER A 112 -10.34 -7.90 4.79
CA SER A 112 -9.43 -8.98 5.11
C SER A 112 -8.80 -8.78 6.50
N PRO A 113 -8.78 -9.82 7.34
CA PRO A 113 -8.04 -9.81 8.60
C PRO A 113 -6.52 -9.92 8.40
N ARG A 114 -6.04 -10.15 7.17
CA ARG A 114 -4.62 -10.31 6.84
C ARG A 114 -4.11 -9.12 6.05
N ASN A 115 -2.97 -8.58 6.48
CA ASN A 115 -2.24 -7.59 5.70
C ASN A 115 -1.71 -8.24 4.41
N PRO A 116 -2.06 -7.72 3.22
CA PRO A 116 -1.48 -8.20 1.99
C PRO A 116 -0.02 -7.74 1.89
N LEU A 117 0.85 -8.67 1.51
CA LEU A 117 2.21 -8.39 1.09
C LEU A 117 2.26 -8.47 -0.44
N LEU A 118 2.77 -7.41 -1.05
CA LEU A 118 2.94 -7.30 -2.49
C LEU A 118 4.42 -7.31 -2.82
N LYS A 119 4.81 -8.09 -3.82
CA LYS A 119 6.15 -8.05 -4.41
C LYS A 119 6.16 -7.02 -5.54
N ALA A 120 7.25 -6.27 -5.67
CA ALA A 120 7.46 -5.39 -6.80
C ALA A 120 7.56 -6.21 -8.09
N GLU A 121 6.64 -5.95 -9.03
CA GLU A 121 6.68 -6.50 -10.38
C GLU A 121 7.58 -5.65 -11.28
N SER A 122 7.54 -4.32 -11.10
CA SER A 122 8.43 -3.41 -11.78
C SER A 122 8.66 -2.11 -11.01
N ASN A 123 9.87 -1.58 -11.13
CA ASN A 123 10.25 -0.26 -10.63
C ASN A 123 10.66 0.63 -11.80
N THR A 124 10.31 1.92 -11.74
CA THR A 124 10.74 2.90 -12.76
C THR A 124 11.18 4.21 -12.12
N GLY A 125 12.05 4.94 -12.82
CA GLY A 125 12.68 6.16 -12.31
C GLY A 125 13.88 5.86 -11.42
N TYR A 126 14.56 6.93 -10.97
CA TYR A 126 15.82 6.84 -10.20
C TYR A 126 15.70 7.32 -8.74
N GLY A 127 14.46 7.54 -8.30
CA GLY A 127 14.13 8.11 -6.99
C GLY A 127 13.95 7.07 -5.89
N LEU A 128 13.29 7.49 -4.81
CA LEU A 128 13.12 6.73 -3.58
C LEU A 128 12.53 5.33 -3.81
N LEU A 129 11.55 5.18 -4.71
CA LEU A 129 10.90 3.88 -4.94
C LEU A 129 11.64 2.97 -5.93
N SER A 130 12.78 3.38 -6.47
CA SER A 130 13.49 2.61 -7.52
C SER A 130 14.04 1.27 -7.03
N GLY A 131 14.35 1.14 -5.74
CA GLY A 131 14.87 -0.09 -5.12
C GLY A 131 13.85 -0.87 -4.29
N VAL A 132 12.55 -0.54 -4.35
CA VAL A 132 11.55 -1.25 -3.55
C VAL A 132 11.35 -2.68 -4.07
N ASP A 133 11.40 -3.66 -3.18
CA ASP A 133 11.17 -5.07 -3.50
C ASP A 133 9.81 -5.56 -3.01
N TYR A 134 9.32 -5.01 -1.89
CA TYR A 134 8.03 -5.37 -1.32
C TYR A 134 7.26 -4.16 -0.79
N VAL A 135 5.94 -4.27 -0.81
CA VAL A 135 5.02 -3.31 -0.20
C VAL A 135 4.01 -4.08 0.64
N GLU A 136 3.91 -3.76 1.92
CA GLU A 136 2.87 -4.27 2.80
C GLU A 136 1.78 -3.22 3.00
N ARG A 137 0.51 -3.62 2.95
CA ARG A 137 -0.59 -2.77 3.42
C ARG A 137 -0.95 -3.14 4.86
N ILE A 138 -0.87 -2.18 5.76
CA ILE A 138 -1.05 -2.38 7.21
C ILE A 138 -2.45 -1.93 7.66
N GLY A 139 -3.21 -2.88 8.24
CA GLY A 139 -4.14 -2.82 9.38
C GLY A 139 -5.23 -1.74 9.49
N ASN A 140 -5.05 -0.52 9.00
CA ASN A 140 -5.90 0.63 9.33
C ASN A 140 -6.85 1.01 8.21
N THR A 141 -7.47 0.01 7.56
CA THR A 141 -8.38 0.34 6.47
C THR A 141 -9.81 0.59 6.88
N ARG A 142 -10.22 1.86 6.78
CA ARG A 142 -11.61 2.27 6.94
C ARG A 142 -12.29 2.24 5.57
N HIS A 143 -13.43 1.56 5.47
CA HIS A 143 -14.26 1.57 4.26
C HIS A 143 -15.65 2.05 4.59
N LEU A 144 -16.18 2.91 3.72
CA LEU A 144 -17.60 3.16 3.66
C LEU A 144 -18.28 2.06 2.85
N ARG A 145 -19.56 1.81 3.11
CA ARG A 145 -20.32 0.77 2.39
C ARG A 145 -20.83 1.33 1.05
N LEU A 146 -20.90 0.47 0.04
CA LEU A 146 -21.65 0.74 -1.20
C LEU A 146 -23.10 1.12 -0.82
N MET A 147 -23.58 2.23 -1.36
CA MET A 147 -24.82 2.87 -0.88
C MET A 147 -26.06 2.51 -1.71
N SER A 148 -25.90 1.92 -2.91
CA SER A 148 -27.04 1.56 -3.77
C SER A 148 -26.94 0.14 -4.30
N SER A 149 -28.09 -0.43 -4.67
CA SER A 149 -28.15 -1.69 -5.41
C SER A 149 -27.39 -1.55 -6.74
N CYS A 150 -26.76 -2.64 -7.17
CA CYS A 150 -26.38 -2.82 -8.57
C CYS A 150 -27.47 -3.65 -9.22
N ASP A 151 -28.14 -3.07 -10.21
CA ASP A 151 -29.20 -3.69 -10.99
C ASP A 151 -29.16 -3.12 -12.41
N LYS A 152 -29.98 -3.66 -13.32
CA LYS A 152 -30.03 -3.23 -14.72
C LYS A 152 -30.25 -1.72 -14.91
N LYS A 153 -30.92 -1.03 -13.97
CA LYS A 153 -31.14 0.43 -14.08
C LYS A 153 -29.88 1.22 -13.77
N HIS A 154 -28.94 0.61 -13.07
CA HIS A 154 -27.67 1.19 -12.66
C HIS A 154 -26.49 0.64 -13.49
N ASP A 155 -26.75 -0.04 -14.62
CA ASP A 155 -25.72 -0.55 -15.52
C ASP A 155 -24.76 0.57 -15.96
N GLY A 156 -23.46 0.37 -15.78
CA GLY A 156 -22.41 1.35 -16.04
C GLY A 156 -22.28 2.48 -15.03
N ALA A 157 -23.12 2.52 -13.98
CA ALA A 157 -22.96 3.48 -12.89
C ALA A 157 -21.65 3.24 -12.14
N GLU A 158 -21.05 4.31 -11.63
CA GLU A 158 -19.85 4.25 -10.79
C GLU A 158 -20.15 4.63 -9.34
N GLN A 159 -19.52 3.91 -8.41
CA GLN A 159 -19.47 4.29 -7.01
C GLN A 159 -18.04 4.47 -6.54
N ARG A 160 -17.81 5.57 -5.84
CA ARG A 160 -16.53 5.89 -5.21
C ARG A 160 -16.68 5.66 -3.71
N VAL A 161 -15.89 4.74 -3.19
CA VAL A 161 -15.92 4.33 -1.78
C VAL A 161 -14.63 4.80 -1.14
N ASP A 162 -14.73 5.71 -0.19
CA ASP A 162 -13.56 6.23 0.53
C ASP A 162 -12.82 5.11 1.24
N PHE A 163 -11.48 5.17 1.18
CA PHE A 163 -10.58 4.34 1.95
C PHE A 163 -9.38 5.12 2.47
N THR A 164 -8.85 4.66 3.60
CA THR A 164 -7.56 5.12 4.14
C THR A 164 -6.67 3.92 4.43
N ALA A 165 -5.41 3.89 4.02
CA ALA A 165 -4.53 2.75 4.30
C ALA A 165 -3.14 3.22 4.75
N THR A 166 -2.36 2.34 5.36
CA THR A 166 -0.93 2.57 5.56
C THR A 166 -0.14 1.57 4.72
N TYR A 167 0.89 2.04 4.02
CA TYR A 167 1.79 1.21 3.23
C TYR A 167 3.20 1.30 3.77
N ALA A 168 3.82 0.15 4.05
CA ALA A 168 5.24 0.02 4.36
C ALA A 168 5.97 -0.52 3.13
N PHE A 169 7.06 0.13 2.76
CA PHE A 169 7.88 -0.22 1.60
C PHE A 169 9.20 -0.80 2.09
N TYR A 170 9.63 -1.89 1.47
CA TYR A 170 10.82 -2.62 1.85
C TYR A 170 11.78 -2.76 0.68
N THR A 171 13.07 -2.84 0.98
CA THR A 171 14.16 -2.98 0.02
C THR A 171 15.24 -3.91 0.60
N ASP A 172 15.96 -4.60 -0.27
CA ASP A 172 17.23 -5.24 0.11
C ASP A 172 18.35 -4.19 0.26
N ALA A 173 19.13 -4.32 1.33
CA ALA A 173 20.34 -3.53 1.57
C ALA A 173 21.32 -3.51 0.38
N SER A 174 21.44 -4.63 -0.35
CA SER A 174 22.37 -4.74 -1.47
C SER A 174 21.93 -3.91 -2.68
N HIS A 175 20.62 -3.78 -2.91
CA HIS A 175 20.06 -3.00 -4.01
C HIS A 175 20.41 -1.51 -3.89
N TRP A 176 20.57 -0.99 -2.66
CA TRP A 176 20.93 0.41 -2.43
C TRP A 176 22.36 0.75 -2.89
N PHE A 177 23.32 -0.17 -2.71
CA PHE A 177 24.68 0.00 -3.21
C PHE A 177 24.74 -0.04 -4.73
N ASP A 178 24.02 -0.99 -5.35
CA ASP A 178 23.95 -1.11 -6.80
C ASP A 178 23.28 0.12 -7.43
N HIS A 179 22.24 0.67 -6.81
CA HIS A 179 21.58 1.89 -7.25
C HIS A 179 22.50 3.10 -7.23
N ILE A 180 23.25 3.32 -6.14
CA ILE A 180 24.24 4.42 -6.06
C ILE A 180 25.27 4.28 -7.18
N SER A 181 25.78 3.07 -7.40
CA SER A 181 26.74 2.79 -8.47
C SER A 181 26.18 3.15 -9.85
N GLN A 182 24.91 2.82 -10.13
CA GLN A 182 24.26 3.18 -11.39
C GLN A 182 24.06 4.70 -11.55
N VAL A 183 23.56 5.39 -10.51
CA VAL A 183 23.35 6.84 -10.55
C VAL A 183 24.68 7.57 -10.77
N LEU A 184 25.72 7.20 -10.02
CA LEU A 184 27.07 7.76 -10.19
C LEU A 184 27.60 7.51 -11.62
N SER A 185 27.40 6.31 -12.15
CA SER A 185 27.79 5.96 -13.51
C SER A 185 27.07 6.79 -14.57
N GLN A 186 25.78 7.10 -14.39
CA GLN A 186 25.02 7.95 -15.31
C GLN A 186 25.45 9.43 -15.23
N LEU A 187 25.72 9.93 -14.02
CA LEU A 187 26.23 11.29 -13.83
C LEU A 187 27.62 11.44 -14.45
N LEU A 188 28.51 10.48 -14.23
CA LEU A 188 29.83 10.44 -14.85
C LEU A 188 29.72 10.45 -16.38
N LYS A 189 28.86 9.61 -16.97
CA LYS A 189 28.62 9.60 -18.43
C LYS A 189 28.17 10.97 -18.94
N ARG A 190 27.21 11.62 -18.26
CA ARG A 190 26.73 12.96 -18.63
C ARG A 190 27.83 14.02 -18.53
N LEU A 191 28.64 13.99 -17.47
CA LEU A 191 29.75 14.92 -17.29
C LEU A 191 30.83 14.74 -18.36
N THR A 192 31.13 13.50 -18.74
CA THR A 192 32.10 13.22 -19.80
C THR A 192 31.60 13.56 -21.20
N SER A 193 30.28 13.46 -21.47
CA SER A 193 29.74 13.89 -22.76
C SER A 193 29.79 15.41 -22.91
N THR A 194 29.56 16.17 -21.84
CA THR A 194 29.62 17.66 -21.88
C THR A 194 31.03 18.23 -22.02
N VAL A 195 32.08 17.44 -21.82
CA VAL A 195 33.48 17.88 -21.96
C VAL A 195 34.04 17.60 -23.36
N ASN A 196 33.41 16.71 -24.13
CA ASN A 196 33.84 16.33 -25.46
C ASN A 196 33.07 17.04 -26.59
N ASP A 197 32.13 17.93 -26.24
CA ASP A 197 31.43 18.86 -27.14
C ASP A 197 32.01 20.28 -26.99
#